data_AF-A0A497PQJ2-F1
#
_entry.id   AF-A0A497PQJ2-F1
#
_cell.length_a   1.000
_cell.length_b   1.000
_cell.length_c   1.000
_cell.angle_alpha   90.00
_cell.angle_beta   90.00
_cell.angle_gamma   90.00
#
_symmetry.space_group_name_H-M   'P 1'
#
loop_
_entity.id
_entity.type
_entity.pdbx_description
1 polymer ?
#
loop_
_entity_poly.entity_id
_entity_poly.type
_entity_poly.pdbx_seq_one_letter_code
_entity_poly.pdbx_strand_id
1 'polypeptide(L)'
;MLTNESKDPKDRERMRKSLDEIVAKLDQAHGSSDAWKGSIDSHKEEWERLKSDISEKQRALKSLVTEKKAGRVGTAEFEDKYKKLQDDLTDLEFKVYNLRLGTSIER
;
A
#
# COMPACT_ATOMS: atom_id res chain seq x y z
N MET A 1 60.87 -5.65 -0.84
CA MET A 1 59.84 -5.40 0.20
C MET A 1 59.39 -3.95 0.08
N LEU A 2 58.07 -3.75 -0.03
CA LEU A 2 57.24 -2.57 0.27
C LEU A 2 57.81 -1.15 0.07
N THR A 3 57.13 -0.33 -0.75
CA THR A 3 56.44 0.92 -0.33
C THR A 3 55.93 1.67 -1.56
N ASN A 4 54.62 1.63 -1.81
CA ASN A 4 53.98 2.64 -2.66
C ASN A 4 52.96 3.38 -1.78
N GLU A 5 53.49 4.25 -0.93
CA GLU A 5 52.71 5.18 -0.13
C GLU A 5 52.18 6.29 -1.03
N SER A 6 50.87 6.46 -1.10
CA SER A 6 50.19 7.61 -1.70
C SER A 6 50.73 8.91 -1.08
N LYS A 7 51.61 9.62 -1.78
CA LYS A 7 52.44 10.70 -1.23
C LYS A 7 51.96 12.13 -1.49
N ASP A 8 50.85 12.36 -2.21
CA ASP A 8 50.31 13.72 -2.36
C ASP A 8 49.17 13.98 -1.35
N PRO A 9 49.29 14.99 -0.45
CA PRO A 9 48.21 15.38 0.46
C PRO A 9 46.91 15.72 -0.27
N LYS A 10 46.99 16.28 -1.49
CA LYS A 10 45.81 16.64 -2.29
C LYS A 10 45.08 15.40 -2.81
N ASP A 11 45.79 14.32 -3.11
CA ASP A 11 45.16 13.07 -3.55
C ASP A 11 44.46 12.36 -2.39
N ARG A 12 45.04 12.41 -1.19
CA ARG A 12 44.37 11.92 0.03
C ARG A 12 43.11 12.71 0.35
N GLU A 13 43.14 14.03 0.18
CA GLU A 13 41.98 14.87 0.42
C GLU A 13 40.88 14.69 -0.65
N ARG A 14 41.25 14.49 -1.92
CA ARG A 14 40.31 14.11 -2.98
C ARG A 14 39.66 12.75 -2.73
N MET A 15 40.45 11.75 -2.32
CA MET A 15 39.91 10.42 -1.97
C MET A 15 38.96 10.50 -0.78
N ARG A 16 39.27 11.30 0.23
CA ARG A 16 38.39 11.50 1.40
C ARG A 16 37.06 12.14 1.02
N LYS A 17 37.07 13.22 0.23
CA LYS A 17 35.83 13.85 -0.26
C LYS A 17 34.99 12.92 -1.11
N SER A 18 35.63 12.11 -1.97
CA SER A 18 34.94 11.10 -2.78
C SER A 18 34.27 10.02 -1.90
N LEU A 19 34.95 9.55 -0.85
CA LEU A 19 34.38 8.61 0.11
C LEU A 19 33.20 9.23 0.88
N ASP A 20 33.33 10.46 1.35
CA ASP A 20 32.26 11.18 2.06
C ASP A 20 31.02 11.37 1.15
N GLU A 21 31.21 11.67 -0.14
CA GLU A 21 30.13 11.74 -1.12
C GLU A 21 29.46 10.39 -1.39
N ILE A 22 30.23 9.29 -1.43
CA ILE A 22 29.69 7.94 -1.61
C ILE A 22 28.89 7.53 -0.38
N VAL A 23 29.39 7.82 0.83
CA VAL A 23 28.67 7.56 2.09
C VAL A 23 27.36 8.35 2.12
N ALA A 24 27.38 9.64 1.79
CA ALA A 24 26.18 10.46 1.75
C ALA A 24 25.12 9.95 0.75
N LYS A 25 25.55 9.49 -0.44
CA LYS A 25 24.65 8.88 -1.43
C LYS A 25 24.08 7.54 -0.95
N LEU A 26 24.88 6.74 -0.27
CA LEU A 26 24.47 5.45 0.27
C LEU A 26 23.45 5.63 1.41
N ASP A 27 23.67 6.61 2.30
CA ASP A 27 22.73 6.96 3.37
C ASP A 27 21.41 7.50 2.83
N GLN A 28 21.42 8.33 1.78
CA GLN A 28 20.21 8.76 1.08
C GLN A 28 19.47 7.58 0.42
N ALA A 29 20.21 6.64 -0.18
CA ALA A 29 19.63 5.43 -0.77
C ALA A 29 19.03 4.51 0.31
N HIS A 30 19.67 4.37 1.46
CA HIS A 30 19.12 3.62 2.59
C HIS A 30 17.88 4.29 3.18
N GLY A 31 17.93 5.61 3.44
CA GLY A 31 16.77 6.35 3.96
C GLY A 31 15.57 6.30 3.02
N SER A 32 15.80 6.36 1.71
CA SER A 32 14.74 6.16 0.71
C SER A 32 14.25 4.71 0.66
N SER A 33 15.14 3.71 0.71
CA SER A 33 14.74 2.30 0.77
C SER A 33 13.89 1.98 2.01
N ASP A 34 14.23 2.51 3.18
CA ASP A 34 13.47 2.29 4.41
C ASP A 34 12.10 2.98 4.37
N ALA A 35 12.03 4.20 3.83
CA ALA A 35 10.76 4.90 3.62
C ALA A 35 9.85 4.15 2.64
N TRP A 36 10.40 3.62 1.55
CA TRP A 36 9.68 2.80 0.57
C TRP A 36 9.19 1.49 1.19
N LYS A 37 10.02 0.84 2.00
CA LYS A 37 9.63 -0.38 2.72
C LYS A 37 8.46 -0.12 3.67
N GLY A 38 8.50 0.97 4.44
CA GLY A 38 7.39 1.38 5.31
C GLY A 38 6.10 1.67 4.54
N SER A 39 6.20 2.33 3.38
CA SER A 39 5.04 2.57 2.50
C SER A 39 4.45 1.27 1.94
N ILE A 40 5.30 0.33 1.51
CA ILE A 40 4.86 -0.99 1.02
C ILE A 40 4.19 -1.80 2.13
N ASP A 41 4.75 -1.82 3.34
CA ASP A 41 4.19 -2.53 4.48
C ASP A 41 2.82 -1.93 4.86
N SER A 42 2.69 -0.60 4.87
CA SER A 42 1.40 0.08 5.08
C SER A 42 0.36 -0.27 4.00
N HIS A 43 0.76 -0.20 2.72
CA HIS A 43 -0.13 -0.56 1.61
C HIS A 43 -0.58 -2.02 1.68
N LYS A 44 0.27 -2.92 2.17
CA LYS A 44 -0.05 -4.33 2.36
C LYS A 44 -1.06 -4.53 3.49
N GLU A 45 -0.91 -3.81 4.60
CA GLU A 45 -1.90 -3.84 5.68
C GLU A 45 -3.26 -3.31 5.23
N GLU A 46 -3.27 -2.18 4.51
CA GLU A 46 -4.48 -1.60 3.92
C GLU A 46 -5.14 -2.57 2.92
N TRP A 47 -4.33 -3.25 2.10
CA TRP A 47 -4.80 -4.26 1.16
C TRP A 47 -5.52 -5.42 1.86
N GLU A 48 -4.92 -5.97 2.91
CA GLU A 48 -5.54 -7.08 3.65
C GLU A 48 -6.82 -6.64 4.37
N ARG A 49 -6.87 -5.40 4.88
CA ARG A 49 -8.10 -4.82 5.45
C ARG A 49 -9.19 -4.69 4.39
N LEU A 50 -8.90 -4.07 3.24
CA LEU A 50 -9.87 -3.93 2.14
C LEU A 50 -10.39 -5.29 1.65
N LYS A 51 -9.51 -6.28 1.55
CA LYS A 51 -9.88 -7.64 1.17
C LYS A 51 -10.82 -8.28 2.20
N SER A 52 -10.56 -8.07 3.49
CA SER A 52 -11.44 -8.54 4.56
C SER A 52 -12.82 -7.88 4.45
N ASP A 53 -12.87 -6.56 4.30
CA ASP A 53 -14.11 -5.80 4.21
C ASP A 53 -14.95 -6.23 3.00
N ILE A 54 -14.34 -6.38 1.82
CA ILE A 54 -15.01 -6.87 0.61
C ILE A 54 -15.59 -8.26 0.84
N SER A 55 -14.82 -9.17 1.46
CA SER A 55 -15.26 -10.53 1.77
C SER A 55 -16.46 -10.53 2.72
N GLU A 56 -16.45 -9.66 3.74
CA GLU A 56 -17.57 -9.49 4.66
C GLU A 56 -18.83 -8.99 3.95
N LYS A 57 -18.71 -7.94 3.13
CA LYS A 57 -19.85 -7.39 2.37
C LYS A 57 -20.41 -8.41 1.38
N GLN A 58 -19.57 -9.20 0.71
CA GLN A 58 -20.00 -10.29 -0.16
C GLN A 58 -20.75 -11.39 0.61
N ARG A 59 -20.30 -11.73 1.83
CA ARG A 59 -21.01 -12.68 2.70
C ARG A 59 -22.37 -12.12 3.15
N ALA A 60 -22.42 -10.85 3.54
CA ALA A 60 -23.67 -10.18 3.91
C ALA A 60 -24.66 -10.17 2.74
N LEU A 61 -24.19 -9.90 1.52
CA LEU A 61 -25.02 -9.93 0.32
C LEU A 61 -25.58 -11.33 0.03
N LYS A 62 -24.74 -12.37 0.14
CA LYS A 62 -25.18 -13.77 0.00
C LYS A 62 -26.22 -14.15 1.05
N SER A 63 -26.02 -13.70 2.30
CA SER A 63 -26.98 -13.92 3.38
C SER A 63 -28.31 -13.26 3.08
N LEU A 64 -28.31 -11.98 2.70
CA LEU A 64 -29.50 -11.21 2.37
C LEU A 64 -30.32 -11.86 1.23
N VAL A 65 -29.65 -12.32 0.18
CA VAL A 65 -30.31 -13.06 -0.91
C VAL A 65 -30.93 -14.37 -0.42
N THR A 66 -30.25 -15.08 0.49
CA THR A 66 -30.76 -16.32 1.08
C THR A 66 -31.99 -16.06 1.95
N GLU A 67 -31.96 -15.01 2.78
CA GLU A 67 -33.09 -14.59 3.61
C GLU A 67 -34.29 -14.16 2.77
N LYS A 68 -34.05 -13.43 1.67
CA LYS A 68 -35.10 -13.07 0.72
C LYS A 68 -35.75 -14.29 0.08
N LYS A 69 -34.95 -15.26 -0.37
CA LYS A 69 -35.45 -16.54 -0.92
C LYS A 69 -36.24 -17.34 0.10
N ALA A 70 -35.83 -17.29 1.37
CA ALA A 70 -36.56 -17.93 2.47
C ALA A 70 -37.83 -17.17 2.90
N GLY A 71 -38.14 -16.02 2.27
CA GLY A 71 -39.28 -15.19 2.61
C GLY A 71 -39.17 -14.49 3.97
N ARG A 72 -37.96 -14.45 4.57
CA ARG A 72 -37.73 -13.83 5.89
C ARG A 72 -37.61 -12.32 5.82
N VAL A 73 -37.38 -11.78 4.62
CA VAL A 73 -37.19 -10.35 4.36
C VAL A 73 -38.16 -9.91 3.27
N GLY A 74 -38.86 -8.79 3.53
CA GLY A 74 -39.79 -8.17 2.59
C GLY A 74 -39.08 -7.65 1.32
N THR A 75 -39.84 -7.28 0.29
CA THR A 75 -39.23 -6.75 -0.96
C THR A 75 -38.58 -5.39 -0.75
N ALA A 76 -39.27 -4.46 -0.09
CA ALA A 76 -38.73 -3.14 0.21
C ALA A 76 -37.46 -3.21 1.08
N GLU A 77 -37.50 -4.00 2.17
CA GLU A 77 -36.35 -4.18 3.05
C GLU A 77 -35.15 -4.82 2.32
N PHE A 78 -35.40 -5.78 1.43
CA PHE A 78 -34.37 -6.38 0.60
C PHE A 78 -33.73 -5.34 -0.33
N GLU A 79 -34.53 -4.56 -1.04
CA GLU A 79 -34.04 -3.54 -1.99
C GLU A 79 -33.18 -2.48 -1.29
N ASP A 80 -33.62 -1.98 -0.13
CA ASP A 80 -32.87 -1.00 0.66
C ASP A 80 -31.52 -1.55 1.12
N LYS A 81 -31.51 -2.75 1.71
CA LYS A 81 -30.28 -3.40 2.19
C LYS A 81 -29.36 -3.78 1.02
N TYR A 82 -29.93 -4.25 -0.08
CA TYR A 82 -29.19 -4.65 -1.28
C TYR A 82 -28.47 -3.45 -1.88
N LYS A 83 -29.17 -2.32 -2.05
CA LYS A 83 -28.59 -1.09 -2.56
C LYS A 83 -27.42 -0.62 -1.69
N LYS A 84 -27.62 -0.59 -0.36
CA LYS A 84 -26.56 -0.21 0.58
C LYS A 84 -25.31 -1.09 0.46
N LEU A 85 -25.51 -2.41 0.38
CA LEU A 85 -24.40 -3.35 0.21
C LEU A 85 -23.68 -3.20 -1.13
N GLN A 86 -24.41 -2.88 -2.21
CA GLN A 86 -23.80 -2.58 -3.50
C GLN A 86 -23.00 -1.27 -3.47
N ASP A 87 -23.54 -0.21 -2.85
CA ASP A 87 -22.84 1.06 -2.70
C ASP A 87 -21.54 0.88 -1.90
N ASP A 88 -21.61 0.18 -0.76
CA ASP A 88 -20.45 -0.18 0.06
C ASP A 88 -19.39 -0.97 -0.72
N LEU A 89 -19.82 -1.98 -1.50
CA LEU A 89 -18.91 -2.78 -2.33
C LEU A 89 -18.23 -1.92 -3.40
N THR A 90 -18.98 -1.02 -4.03
CA THR A 90 -18.43 -0.14 -5.06
C THR A 90 -17.39 0.82 -4.48
N ASP A 91 -17.64 1.34 -3.27
CA ASP A 91 -16.66 2.18 -2.56
C ASP A 91 -15.38 1.42 -2.21
N LEU A 92 -15.51 0.16 -1.76
CA LEU A 92 -14.36 -0.69 -1.46
C LEU A 92 -13.57 -1.05 -2.73
N GLU A 93 -14.25 -1.35 -3.83
CA GLU A 93 -13.63 -1.59 -5.14
C GLU A 93 -12.86 -0.35 -5.64
N PHE A 94 -13.42 0.84 -5.42
CA PHE A 94 -12.77 2.09 -5.76
C PHE A 94 -11.51 2.35 -4.90
N LYS A 95 -11.57 2.04 -3.59
CA LYS A 95 -10.38 2.09 -2.72
C LYS A 95 -9.30 1.11 -3.16
N VAL A 96 -9.68 -0.10 -3.57
CA VAL A 96 -8.77 -1.10 -4.15
C VAL A 96 -8.11 -0.59 -5.43
N TYR A 97 -8.89 0.05 -6.31
CA TYR A 97 -8.38 0.67 -7.53
C TYR A 97 -7.34 1.75 -7.23
N ASN A 98 -7.66 2.65 -6.30
CA ASN A 98 -6.76 3.70 -5.85
C ASN A 98 -5.46 3.14 -5.24
N LEU A 99 -5.57 2.14 -4.36
CA LEU A 99 -4.40 1.50 -3.76
C LEU A 99 -3.50 0.81 -4.82
N ARG A 100 -4.10 0.16 -5.82
CA ARG A 100 -3.37 -0.53 -6.89
C ARG A 100 -2.62 0.43 -7.81
N LEU A 101 -3.19 1.58 -8.10
CA LEU A 101 -2.57 2.58 -8.98
C LEU A 101 -1.70 3.59 -8.22
N GLY A 102 -1.71 3.56 -6.88
CA GLY A 102 -1.08 4.60 -6.07
C GLY A 102 -1.74 5.97 -6.29
N THR A 103 -3.02 5.99 -6.66
CA THR A 103 -3.77 7.21 -6.95
C THR A 103 -4.70 7.54 -5.80
N SER A 104 -4.96 8.83 -5.59
CA SER A 104 -5.93 9.32 -4.60
C SER A 104 -7.07 10.05 -5.33
N ILE A 105 -7.75 9.34 -6.23
CA ILE A 105 -8.89 9.90 -6.95
C ILE A 105 -10.08 9.92 -5.99
N GLU A 106 -10.78 11.04 -5.88
CA GLU A 106 -12.03 11.17 -5.12
C GLU A 106 -13.22 10.80 -6.02
N ARG A 107 -14.25 10.20 -5.41
CA ARG A 107 -15.45 9.69 -6.11
C ARG A 107 -16.50 10.78 -6.29
#